data_AF-A0A4R1N3R1-F1
#
_entry.id   AF-A0A4R1N3R1-F1
#
_cell.length_a   1.000
_cell.length_b   1.000
_cell.length_c   1.000
_cell.angle_alpha   90.00
_cell.angle_beta   90.00
_cell.angle_gamma   90.00
#
_symmetry.space_group_name_H-M   'P 1'
#
loop_
_entity.id
_entity.type
_entity.pdbx_description
1 polymer ?
#
loop_
_entity_poly.entity_id
_entity_poly.type
_entity_poly.pdbx_seq_one_letter_code
_entity_poly.pdbx_strand_id
1 'polypeptide(L)'
;MNLKKDTLIFSSVMTQFKNKAIEKIGTNLRKSLLKLYGIIILFLGILYVPLIAYGTNDEIRHMTYAPIWRLKTNIVINNQPLYYTLDSNRIIITFIAITLITSALYLSISRE
;
A
#
# COMPACT_ATOMS: atom_id res chain seq x y z
N MET A 1 -54.94 10.89 -16.27
CA MET A 1 -53.50 11.03 -15.94
C MET A 1 -53.36 10.78 -14.45
N ASN A 2 -52.73 9.67 -14.05
CA ASN A 2 -52.73 9.22 -12.65
C ASN A 2 -51.43 9.66 -11.97
N LEU A 3 -51.43 10.90 -11.50
CA LEU A 3 -50.28 11.62 -10.93
C LEU A 3 -49.50 10.83 -9.86
N LYS A 4 -50.18 9.92 -9.14
CA LYS A 4 -49.57 9.09 -8.09
C LYS A 4 -48.72 7.94 -8.66
N LYS A 5 -49.10 7.39 -9.82
CA LYS A 5 -48.36 6.33 -10.50
C LYS A 5 -47.11 6.90 -11.18
N ASP A 6 -47.24 8.07 -11.79
CA ASP A 6 -46.15 8.73 -12.50
C ASP A 6 -45.05 9.21 -11.54
N THR A 7 -45.43 9.68 -10.34
CA THR A 7 -44.47 10.05 -9.27
C THR A 7 -43.72 8.85 -8.69
N LEU A 8 -44.37 7.70 -8.53
CA LEU A 8 -43.73 6.46 -8.08
C LEU A 8 -42.74 5.90 -9.10
N ILE A 9 -43.08 5.96 -10.39
CA ILE A 9 -42.18 5.53 -11.47
C ILE A 9 -40.96 6.45 -11.50
N PHE A 10 -41.17 7.77 -11.41
CA PHE A 10 -40.07 8.73 -11.41
C PHE A 10 -39.12 8.54 -10.21
N SER A 11 -39.63 8.33 -9.00
CA SER A 11 -38.79 8.12 -7.82
C SER A 11 -37.99 6.80 -7.89
N SER A 12 -38.61 5.73 -8.40
CA SER A 12 -37.95 4.44 -8.62
C SER A 12 -36.80 4.56 -9.63
N VAL A 13 -37.05 5.21 -10.77
CA VAL A 13 -36.06 5.45 -11.82
C VAL A 13 -34.91 6.30 -11.28
N MET A 14 -35.21 7.38 -10.55
CA MET A 14 -34.18 8.25 -9.97
C MET A 14 -33.32 7.52 -8.94
N THR A 15 -33.91 6.62 -8.16
CA THR A 15 -33.19 5.78 -7.19
C THR A 15 -32.25 4.79 -7.90
N GLN A 16 -32.70 4.18 -9.00
CA GLN A 16 -31.88 3.27 -9.80
C GLN A 16 -30.67 4.00 -10.41
N PHE A 17 -30.86 5.22 -10.93
CA PHE A 17 -29.76 6.04 -11.44
C PHE A 17 -28.74 6.42 -10.36
N LYS A 18 -29.23 6.81 -9.18
CA LYS A 18 -28.36 7.14 -8.03
C LYS A 18 -27.51 5.94 -7.62
N ASN A 19 -28.12 4.75 -7.50
CA ASN A 19 -27.41 3.53 -7.12
C ASN A 19 -26.34 3.15 -8.15
N LYS A 20 -26.66 3.25 -9.45
CA LYS A 20 -25.70 2.98 -10.53
C LYS A 20 -24.53 3.96 -10.53
N ALA A 21 -24.76 5.23 -10.16
CA ALA A 21 -23.71 6.21 -10.02
C ALA A 21 -22.78 5.90 -8.83
N ILE A 22 -23.35 5.53 -7.68
CA ILE A 22 -22.60 5.14 -6.47
C ILE A 22 -21.72 3.91 -6.76
N GLU A 23 -22.28 2.89 -7.40
CA GLU A 23 -21.55 1.68 -7.79
C GLU A 23 -20.37 1.99 -8.73
N LYS A 24 -20.58 2.89 -9.70
CA LYS A 24 -19.52 3.35 -10.60
C LYS A 24 -18.41 4.13 -9.87
N ILE A 25 -18.76 4.90 -8.84
CA ILE A 25 -17.78 5.62 -8.00
C ILE A 25 -16.99 4.61 -7.15
N GLY A 26 -17.66 3.68 -6.49
CA GLY A 26 -17.04 2.64 -5.65
C GLY A 26 -16.06 1.78 -6.45
N THR A 27 -16.44 1.36 -7.66
CA THR A 27 -15.55 0.57 -8.55
C THR A 27 -14.31 1.34 -9.00
N ASN A 28 -14.43 2.64 -9.30
CA ASN A 28 -13.29 3.48 -9.67
C ASN A 28 -12.34 3.71 -8.48
N LEU A 29 -12.88 3.94 -7.28
CA LEU A 29 -12.09 4.08 -6.05
C LEU A 29 -11.29 2.81 -5.76
N ARG A 30 -11.91 1.63 -5.85
CA ARG A 30 -11.22 0.33 -5.67
C ARG A 30 -10.07 0.13 -6.66
N LYS A 31 -10.27 0.46 -7.94
CA LYS A 31 -9.20 0.42 -8.96
C LYS A 31 -8.06 1.37 -8.61
N SER A 32 -8.37 2.58 -8.15
CA SER A 32 -7.36 3.55 -7.73
C SER A 32 -6.57 3.07 -6.51
N LEU A 33 -7.25 2.48 -5.53
CA LEU A 33 -6.63 1.94 -4.31
C LEU A 33 -5.64 0.82 -4.63
N LEU A 34 -6.00 -0.10 -5.54
CA LEU A 34 -5.10 -1.18 -5.98
C LEU A 34 -3.87 -0.66 -6.74
N LYS A 35 -4.04 0.39 -7.57
CA LYS A 35 -2.90 1.04 -8.23
C LYS A 35 -1.96 1.69 -7.22
N LEU A 36 -2.50 2.42 -6.25
CA LEU A 36 -1.74 3.06 -5.18
C LEU A 36 -0.97 2.03 -4.35
N TYR A 37 -1.62 0.92 -4.00
CA TYR A 37 -1.00 -0.21 -3.31
C TYR A 37 0.20 -0.75 -4.09
N GLY A 38 0.05 -1.00 -5.40
CA GLY A 38 1.15 -1.46 -6.25
C GLY A 38 2.34 -0.48 -6.28
N ILE A 39 2.06 0.83 -6.34
CA ILE A 39 3.10 1.87 -6.28
C ILE A 39 3.83 1.83 -4.94
N ILE A 40 3.09 1.80 -3.82
CA ILE A 40 3.68 1.80 -2.48
C ILE A 40 4.58 0.57 -2.28
N ILE A 41 4.10 -0.61 -2.68
CA ILE A 41 4.86 -1.87 -2.61
C ILE A 41 6.16 -1.77 -3.41
N LEU A 42 6.12 -1.17 -4.60
CA LEU A 42 7.30 -0.99 -5.43
C LEU A 42 8.32 -0.04 -4.79
N PHE A 43 7.87 1.08 -4.23
CA PHE A 43 8.77 2.02 -3.54
C PHE A 43 9.38 1.44 -2.27
N LEU A 44 8.58 0.80 -1.42
CA LEU A 44 9.06 0.26 -0.14
C LEU A 44 9.76 -1.09 -0.27
N GLY A 45 9.44 -1.88 -1.29
CA GLY A 45 10.04 -3.20 -1.52
C GLY A 45 11.32 -3.19 -2.35
N ILE A 46 11.54 -2.17 -3.18
CA ILE A 46 12.65 -2.12 -4.12
C ILE A 46 13.51 -0.87 -3.92
N LEU A 47 12.88 0.30 -3.80
CA LEU A 47 13.58 1.58 -3.79
C LEU A 47 14.04 2.01 -2.39
N TYR A 48 13.42 1.51 -1.32
CA TYR A 48 13.71 1.97 0.05
C TYR A 48 13.52 0.84 1.06
N VAL A 49 14.49 -0.07 1.14
CA VAL A 49 14.45 -1.25 2.02
C VAL A 49 15.22 -0.98 3.32
N PRO A 50 14.77 -1.56 4.46
CA PRO A 50 15.53 -1.51 5.71
C PRO A 50 16.81 -2.35 5.58
N LEU A 51 17.94 -1.70 5.84
CA LEU A 51 19.25 -2.32 5.86
C LEU A 51 19.84 -2.28 7.27
N ILE A 52 20.44 -3.38 7.67
CA ILE A 52 21.21 -3.50 8.91
C ILE A 52 22.68 -3.39 8.54
N ALA A 53 23.40 -2.48 9.21
CA ALA A 53 24.84 -2.35 9.06
C ALA A 53 25.54 -3.12 10.19
N TYR A 54 26.36 -4.10 9.81
CA TYR A 54 27.18 -4.88 10.74
C TYR A 54 28.60 -4.34 10.79
N GLY A 55 29.18 -4.29 11.99
CA GLY A 55 30.61 -4.04 12.20
C GLY A 55 31.45 -5.33 12.12
N THR A 56 32.75 -5.22 12.35
CA THR A 56 33.73 -6.32 12.23
C THR A 56 33.49 -7.52 13.16
N ASN A 57 32.66 -7.36 14.20
CA ASN A 57 32.32 -8.41 15.19
C ASN A 57 30.86 -8.90 15.07
N ASP A 58 30.20 -8.72 13.92
CA ASP A 58 28.75 -8.97 13.73
C ASP A 58 27.83 -8.20 14.69
N GLU A 59 28.36 -7.16 15.33
CA GLU A 59 27.59 -6.24 16.16
C GLU A 59 26.73 -5.34 15.27
N ILE A 60 25.42 -5.29 15.56
CA ILE A 60 24.47 -4.38 14.92
C ILE A 60 24.84 -2.95 15.35
N ARG A 61 25.44 -2.18 14.44
CA ARG A 61 25.84 -0.79 14.74
C ARG A 61 24.75 0.22 14.43
N HIS A 62 24.09 0.07 13.29
CA HIS A 62 23.14 1.06 12.82
C HIS A 62 22.13 0.45 11.85
N MET A 63 20.91 0.98 11.89
CA MET A 63 19.84 0.62 10.97
C MET A 63 19.54 1.82 10.07
N THR A 64 19.50 1.61 8.75
CA THR A 64 19.19 2.68 7.80
C THR A 64 18.24 2.20 6.73
N TYR A 65 17.46 3.11 6.15
CA TYR A 65 16.65 2.80 4.98
C TYR A 65 17.40 3.26 3.75
N ALA A 66 17.64 2.34 2.82
CA ALA A 66 18.35 2.65 1.59
C ALA A 66 17.83 1.79 0.44
N PRO A 67 18.08 2.20 -0.81
CA PRO A 67 17.71 1.38 -1.95
C PRO A 67 18.47 0.06 -1.99
N ILE A 68 17.83 -0.97 -2.56
CA ILE A 68 18.33 -2.35 -2.58
C ILE A 68 19.72 -2.47 -3.24
N TRP A 69 20.06 -1.60 -4.19
CA TRP A 69 21.37 -1.62 -4.85
C TRP A 69 22.54 -1.21 -3.95
N ARG A 70 22.30 -0.64 -2.76
CA ARG A 70 23.36 -0.36 -1.76
C ARG A 70 23.80 -1.59 -0.98
N LEU A 71 23.14 -2.74 -1.13
CA LEU A 71 23.54 -3.99 -0.46
C LEU A 71 24.97 -4.46 -0.79
N LYS A 72 25.52 -4.07 -1.95
CA LYS A 72 26.85 -4.50 -2.40
C LYS A 72 27.97 -3.48 -2.11
N THR A 73 27.67 -2.39 -1.42
CA THR A 73 28.68 -1.36 -1.14
C THR A 73 29.31 -1.57 0.22
N ASN A 74 30.62 -1.81 0.26
CA ASN A 74 31.41 -1.72 1.48
C ASN A 74 31.59 -0.24 1.81
N ILE A 75 30.97 0.22 2.90
CA ILE A 75 31.12 1.61 3.35
C ILE A 75 32.02 1.58 4.58
N VAL A 76 33.09 2.37 4.55
CA VAL A 76 33.97 2.53 5.72
C VAL A 76 33.47 3.74 6.51
N ILE A 77 32.98 3.51 7.73
CA ILE A 77 32.63 4.58 8.67
C ILE A 77 33.51 4.39 9.91
N ASN A 78 34.20 5.45 10.33
CA ASN A 78 35.13 5.43 11.47
C ASN A 78 36.18 4.30 11.40
N ASN A 79 36.85 4.16 10.25
CA ASN A 79 37.89 3.14 10.01
C ASN A 79 37.46 1.66 10.13
N GLN A 80 36.15 1.38 10.19
CA GLN A 80 35.64 0.01 10.19
C GLN A 80 34.84 -0.28 8.92
N PRO A 81 35.06 -1.45 8.27
CA PRO A 81 34.24 -1.86 7.14
C PRO A 81 32.84 -2.23 7.64
N LEU A 82 31.82 -1.54 7.14
CA LEU A 82 30.43 -1.92 7.35
C LEU A 82 29.90 -2.64 6.11
N TYR A 83 29.20 -3.74 6.37
CA TYR A 83 28.46 -4.49 5.38
C TYR A 83 26.97 -4.33 5.65
N TYR A 84 26.21 -4.02 4.61
CA TYR A 84 24.76 -3.92 4.71
C TYR A 84 24.12 -5.26 4.38
N THR A 85 23.22 -5.71 5.24
CA THR A 85 22.32 -6.82 4.96
C THR A 85 20.88 -6.32 4.93
N LEU A 86 20.04 -7.09 4.25
CA LEU A 86 18.63 -6.80 4.13
C LEU A 86 17.90 -7.31 5.37
N ASP A 87 17.13 -6.43 6.04
CA ASP A 87 16.28 -6.82 7.17
C ASP A 87 14.98 -7.43 6.65
N SER A 88 15.04 -8.73 6.33
CA SER A 88 13.92 -9.48 5.76
C SER A 88 12.70 -9.48 6.68
N ASN A 89 12.91 -9.54 8.00
CA ASN A 89 11.84 -9.53 8.99
C ASN A 89 11.01 -8.26 8.90
N ARG A 90 11.66 -7.09 8.84
CA ARG A 90 10.94 -5.83 8.71
C ARG A 90 10.27 -5.66 7.37
N ILE A 91 10.91 -6.11 6.28
CA ILE A 91 10.26 -6.11 4.97
C ILE A 91 8.96 -6.91 5.05
N ILE A 92 9.00 -8.13 5.55
CA ILE A 92 7.81 -8.99 5.69
C ILE A 92 6.73 -8.30 6.53
N ILE A 93 7.11 -7.73 7.69
CA ILE A 93 6.16 -7.01 8.57
C ILE A 93 5.53 -5.81 7.84
N THR A 94 6.33 -5.00 7.14
CA THR A 94 5.85 -3.85 6.37
C THR A 94 4.90 -4.28 5.26
N PHE A 95 5.25 -5.33 4.51
CA PHE A 95 4.37 -5.89 3.47
C PHE A 95 3.05 -6.37 4.03
N ILE A 96 3.07 -7.14 5.13
CA ILE A 96 1.86 -7.62 5.80
C ILE A 96 1.01 -6.45 6.28
N ALA A 97 1.60 -5.46 6.95
CA ALA A 97 0.88 -4.30 7.46
C ALA A 97 0.18 -3.51 6.35
N ILE A 98 0.89 -3.21 5.25
CA ILE A 98 0.31 -2.49 4.11
C ILE A 98 -0.79 -3.32 3.44
N THR A 99 -0.58 -4.63 3.31
CA THR A 99 -1.59 -5.55 2.75
C THR A 99 -2.85 -5.57 3.60
N LEU A 100 -2.72 -5.63 4.93
CA LEU A 100 -3.85 -5.62 5.85
C LEU A 100 -4.62 -4.29 5.79
N ILE A 101 -3.92 -3.15 5.83
CA ILE A 101 -4.54 -1.82 5.75
C ILE A 101 -5.29 -1.67 4.42
N THR A 102 -4.65 -2.03 3.31
CA THR A 102 -5.26 -1.94 1.98
C THR A 102 -6.46 -2.87 1.86
N SER A 103 -6.36 -4.08 2.39
CA SER A 103 -7.46 -5.05 2.40
C SER A 103 -8.65 -4.54 3.23
N ALA A 104 -8.38 -3.98 4.41
CA ALA A 104 -9.41 -3.38 5.25
C ALA A 104 -10.13 -2.23 4.52
N LEU A 105 -9.39 -1.31 3.89
CA LEU A 105 -9.95 -0.23 3.09
C LEU A 105 -10.76 -0.74 1.90
N TYR A 106 -10.25 -1.74 1.19
CA TYR A 106 -10.93 -2.35 0.05
C TYR A 106 -12.26 -2.99 0.45
N LEU A 107 -12.28 -3.71 1.58
CA LEU A 107 -13.49 -4.34 2.13
C LEU A 107 -14.49 -3.30 2.65
N SER A 108 -14.04 -2.20 3.24
CA SER A 108 -14.94 -1.12 3.67
C SER A 108 -15.67 -0.48 2.50
N ILE A 109 -14.96 -0.21 1.39
CA ILE A 109 -15.58 0.29 0.13
C ILE A 109 -16.43 -0.80 -0.53
N SER A 110 -16.29 -2.07 -0.14
CA SER A 110 -17.07 -3.21 -0.62
C SER A 110 -18.40 -3.43 0.09
N ARG A 111 -18.55 -2.91 1.31
CA ARG A 111 -19.74 -3.13 2.13
C ARG A 111 -20.78 -2.01 2.01
N GLU A 112 -20.45 -0.93 1.30
CA GLU A 112 -21.40 0.10 0.82
C GLU A 112 -21.89 -0.24 -0.58
#